data_AF-A0A0L6WI76-F1
#
_entry.id   AF-A0A0L6WI76-F1
#
_cell.length_a   1.000
_cell.length_b   1.000
_cell.length_c   1.000
_cell.angle_alpha   90.00
_cell.angle_beta   90.00
_cell.angle_gamma   90.00
#
_symmetry.space_group_name_H-M   'P 1'
#
loop_
_entity.id
_entity.type
_entity.pdbx_description
1 polymer ?
#
loop_
_entity_poly.entity_id
_entity_poly.type
_entity_poly.pdbx_seq_one_letter_code
_entity_poly.pdbx_strand_id
1 'polypeptide(L)'
;MASLSGTRMEAALDAIATMKTTPKLRTVIQFVKPHRNSPVWRTVFYFTLDYPSQLSSIRHRSVNDLPHSYNLTPLPTLLRDAADSQVSKTYTIPASDSVPFPTLPITFPNLALYMQAALEESRRYLHDSHSDYQKLAKMITTCYPDEDITPEPSERRGLFKRVMGFSSKPQKRGGNEDTYELVTPFVPDEWG
;
A
#
# COMPACT_ATOMS: atom_id res chain seq x y z
N MET A 1 7.28 18.37 9.84
CA MET A 1 6.26 17.65 9.03
C MET A 1 4.96 17.67 9.81
N ALA A 2 3.82 17.98 9.18
CA ALA A 2 2.53 17.90 9.85
C ALA A 2 2.17 16.42 10.11
N SER A 3 1.84 16.05 11.35
CA SER A 3 1.33 14.72 11.68
C SER A 3 -0.15 14.64 11.31
N LEU A 4 -0.49 13.82 10.32
CA LEU A 4 -1.87 13.60 9.86
C LEU A 4 -2.54 12.41 10.56
N SER A 5 -2.04 12.00 11.73
CA SER A 5 -2.53 10.82 12.46
C SER A 5 -4.00 10.90 12.83
N GLY A 6 -4.53 12.11 13.07
CA GLY A 6 -5.95 12.36 13.35
C GLY A 6 -6.83 12.54 12.11
N THR A 7 -6.26 12.59 10.91
CA THR A 7 -7.02 12.84 9.68
C THR A 7 -7.71 11.57 9.22
N ARG A 8 -9.00 11.68 8.88
CA ARG A 8 -9.82 10.60 8.33
C ARG A 8 -10.59 11.05 7.10
N MET A 9 -10.81 10.12 6.19
CA MET A 9 -11.69 10.31 5.04
C MET A 9 -13.05 9.71 5.36
N GLU A 10 -14.10 10.46 5.02
CA GLU A 10 -15.50 10.06 5.18
C GLU A 10 -16.22 10.20 3.84
N ALA A 11 -17.27 9.39 3.65
CA ALA A 11 -18.16 9.59 2.53
C ALA A 11 -19.02 10.84 2.76
N ALA A 12 -19.32 11.58 1.70
CA ALA A 12 -20.28 12.68 1.77
C ALA A 12 -21.66 12.17 2.23
N LEU A 13 -22.38 12.97 3.01
CA LEU A 13 -23.68 12.59 3.57
C LEU A 13 -24.69 12.17 2.49
N ASP A 14 -24.73 12.88 1.36
CA ASP A 14 -25.62 12.56 0.24
C ASP A 14 -25.28 11.20 -0.40
N ALA A 15 -24.00 10.86 -0.45
CA ALA A 15 -23.55 9.57 -0.96
C ALA A 15 -23.90 8.43 0.00
N ILE A 16 -23.80 8.66 1.31
CA ILE A 16 -24.24 7.72 2.35
C ILE A 16 -25.75 7.50 2.26
N ALA A 17 -26.54 8.56 2.07
CA ALA A 17 -28.00 8.46 1.94
C ALA A 17 -28.43 7.67 0.69
N THR A 18 -27.65 7.75 -0.38
CA THR A 18 -27.93 7.05 -1.64
C THR A 18 -27.48 5.58 -1.60
N MET A 19 -26.38 5.30 -0.90
CA MET A 19 -25.82 3.95 -0.81
C MET A 19 -26.56 3.11 0.24
N LYS A 20 -27.17 2.00 -0.20
CA LYS A 20 -27.82 1.02 0.69
C LYS A 20 -26.82 0.12 1.44
N THR A 21 -25.53 0.23 1.14
CA THR A 21 -24.46 -0.62 1.65
C THR A 21 -23.36 0.23 2.26
N THR A 22 -22.51 -0.39 3.10
CA THR A 22 -21.32 0.27 3.64
C THR A 22 -20.47 0.87 2.51
N PRO A 23 -20.14 2.17 2.55
CA PRO A 23 -19.36 2.82 1.51
C PRO A 23 -17.95 2.25 1.47
N LYS A 24 -17.52 1.81 0.28
CA LYS A 24 -16.17 1.33 0.01
C LYS A 24 -15.42 2.34 -0.84
N LEU A 25 -14.11 2.41 -0.65
CA LEU A 25 -13.24 3.34 -1.34
C LEU A 25 -12.49 2.64 -2.48
N ARG A 26 -12.63 3.17 -3.70
CA ARG A 26 -11.80 2.83 -4.85
C ARG A 26 -10.58 3.74 -4.88
N THR A 27 -9.44 3.20 -5.33
CA THR A 27 -8.20 3.97 -5.47
C THR A 27 -7.64 3.83 -6.88
N VAL A 28 -7.35 4.97 -7.50
CA VAL A 28 -6.59 5.06 -8.74
C VAL A 28 -5.28 5.80 -8.44
N ILE A 29 -4.16 5.19 -8.82
CA ILE A 29 -2.82 5.74 -8.68
C ILE A 29 -2.38 6.23 -10.05
N GLN A 30 -1.91 7.47 -10.13
CA GLN A 30 -1.34 8.05 -11.34
C GLN A 30 0.08 8.54 -11.07
N PHE A 31 1.03 8.07 -11.86
CA PHE A 31 2.37 8.65 -11.93
C PHE A 31 2.44 9.59 -13.13
N VAL A 32 2.78 10.85 -12.88
CA VAL A 32 2.80 11.90 -13.91
C VAL A 32 4.11 12.68 -13.90
N LYS A 33 4.61 12.97 -15.10
CA LYS A 33 5.73 13.90 -15.31
C LYS A 33 5.20 15.30 -15.63
N PRO A 34 5.78 16.36 -15.06
CA PRO A 34 5.46 17.73 -15.46
C PRO A 34 5.75 18.02 -16.94
N HIS A 35 6.79 17.39 -17.50
CA HIS A 35 7.13 17.43 -18.93
C HIS A 35 7.87 16.15 -19.34
N ARG A 36 7.90 15.82 -20.64
CA ARG A 36 8.50 14.57 -21.19
C ARG A 36 9.93 14.31 -20.72
N ASN A 37 10.75 15.36 -20.72
CA ASN A 37 12.17 15.29 -20.36
C ASN A 37 12.42 15.40 -18.85
N SER A 38 11.38 15.48 -18.02
CA SER A 38 11.57 15.62 -16.59
C SER A 38 12.10 14.30 -16.02
N PRO A 39 13.14 14.33 -15.18
CA PRO A 39 13.55 13.15 -14.45
C PRO A 39 12.60 12.84 -13.27
N VAL A 40 11.81 13.83 -12.84
CA VAL A 40 10.97 13.72 -11.63
C VAL A 40 9.56 13.24 -11.98
N TRP A 41 9.13 12.19 -11.29
CA TRP A 41 7.75 11.70 -11.31
C TRP A 41 6.99 12.17 -10.06
N ARG A 42 5.73 12.56 -10.26
CA ARG A 42 4.78 12.86 -9.18
C ARG A 42 3.75 11.75 -9.09
N THR A 43 3.45 11.33 -7.87
CA THR A 43 2.36 10.36 -7.61
C THR A 43 1.11 11.11 -7.17
N VAL A 44 -0.01 10.83 -7.84
CA VAL A 44 -1.32 11.37 -7.52
C VAL A 44 -2.24 10.22 -7.17
N PHE A 45 -2.92 10.33 -6.02
CA PHE A 45 -3.92 9.38 -5.59
C PHE A 45 -5.30 9.96 -5.79
N TYR A 46 -6.15 9.22 -6.50
CA TYR A 46 -7.56 9.54 -6.65
C TYR A 46 -8.39 8.54 -5.86
N PHE A 47 -9.29 9.08 -5.05
CA PHE A 47 -10.19 8.31 -4.21
C PHE A 47 -11.63 8.56 -4.65
N THR A 48 -12.38 7.49 -4.91
CA THR A 48 -13.79 7.56 -5.26
C THR A 48 -14.59 6.51 -4.51
N LEU A 49 -15.90 6.71 -4.39
CA LEU A 49 -16.77 5.71 -3.79
C LEU A 49 -17.06 4.58 -4.79
N ASP A 50 -17.11 3.36 -4.28
CA ASP A 50 -17.51 2.18 -5.05
C ASP A 50 -19.02 2.22 -5.32
N TYR A 51 -19.39 2.59 -6.55
CA TYR A 51 -20.78 2.53 -7.00
C TYR A 51 -21.04 1.19 -7.70
N PRO A 52 -22.08 0.44 -7.28
CA PRO A 52 -22.44 -0.79 -7.97
C PRO A 52 -22.86 -0.48 -9.41
N SER A 53 -22.18 -1.08 -10.37
CA SER A 53 -22.61 -1.06 -11.76
C SER A 53 -23.87 -1.92 -11.89
N GLN A 54 -24.93 -1.39 -12.53
CA GLN A 54 -26.14 -2.16 -12.88
C GLN A 54 -25.83 -3.29 -13.88
N LEU A 55 -24.72 -3.17 -14.61
CA LEU A 55 -24.16 -4.21 -15.46
C LEU A 55 -23.25 -5.09 -14.60
N SER A 56 -23.86 -6.04 -13.88
CA SER A 56 -23.22 -7.00 -12.96
C SER A 56 -22.12 -7.87 -13.58
N SER A 57 -21.90 -7.83 -14.90
CA SER A 57 -20.84 -8.57 -15.58
C SER A 57 -19.50 -7.83 -15.68
N ILE A 58 -19.48 -6.49 -15.50
CA ILE A 58 -18.26 -5.69 -15.55
C ILE A 58 -17.79 -5.43 -14.12
N ARG A 59 -17.41 -6.51 -13.42
CA ARG A 59 -16.39 -6.34 -12.38
C ARG A 59 -15.18 -5.77 -13.11
N HIS A 60 -14.77 -4.54 -12.79
CA HIS A 60 -13.51 -3.94 -13.26
C HIS A 60 -12.39 -4.97 -13.12
N ARG A 61 -12.12 -5.67 -14.23
CA ARG A 61 -11.31 -6.90 -14.23
C ARG A 61 -9.86 -6.54 -14.50
N SER A 62 -9.63 -5.45 -15.23
CA SER A 62 -8.30 -4.94 -15.51
C SER A 62 -7.97 -3.77 -14.59
N VAL A 63 -6.71 -3.72 -14.20
CA VAL A 63 -6.09 -2.61 -13.46
C VAL A 63 -5.99 -1.32 -14.29
N ASN A 64 -6.30 -1.40 -15.59
CA ASN A 64 -6.28 -0.27 -16.53
C ASN A 64 -7.63 0.47 -16.58
N ASP A 65 -8.70 -0.18 -16.14
CA ASP A 65 -10.05 0.36 -16.21
C ASP A 65 -10.28 1.35 -15.07
N LEU A 66 -10.86 2.50 -15.39
CA LEU A 66 -11.25 3.48 -14.38
C LEU A 66 -12.55 3.04 -13.69
N PRO A 67 -12.66 3.22 -12.36
CA PRO A 67 -13.88 2.92 -11.60
C PRO A 67 -15.16 3.52 -12.22
N HIS A 68 -16.27 2.80 -12.08
CA HIS A 68 -17.57 3.22 -12.66
C HIS A 68 -18.04 4.59 -12.15
N SER A 69 -17.58 5.01 -10.97
CA SER A 69 -17.82 6.37 -10.44
C SER A 69 -17.46 7.47 -11.43
N TYR A 70 -16.44 7.27 -12.27
CA TYR A 70 -16.01 8.25 -13.28
C TYR A 70 -16.94 8.36 -14.51
N ASN A 71 -17.94 7.49 -14.62
CA ASN A 71 -19.03 7.66 -15.58
C ASN A 71 -20.14 8.58 -15.03
N LEU A 72 -20.20 8.72 -13.70
CA LEU A 72 -21.22 9.52 -13.00
C LEU A 72 -20.73 10.94 -12.73
N THR A 73 -19.42 11.13 -12.59
CA THR A 73 -18.79 12.41 -12.29
C THR A 73 -17.77 12.78 -13.36
N PRO A 74 -17.55 14.08 -13.66
CA PRO A 74 -16.57 14.47 -14.67
C PRO A 74 -15.17 13.94 -14.34
N LEU A 75 -14.54 13.27 -15.30
CA LEU A 75 -13.20 12.74 -15.13
C LEU A 75 -12.18 13.88 -14.95
N PRO A 76 -11.33 13.84 -13.89
CA PRO A 76 -10.27 14.82 -13.69
C PRO A 76 -9.38 14.96 -14.93
N THR A 77 -9.01 16.19 -15.28
CA THR A 77 -8.28 16.48 -16.53
C THR A 77 -7.02 15.64 -16.70
N LEU A 78 -6.25 15.46 -15.62
CA LEU A 78 -5.03 14.65 -15.65
C LEU A 78 -5.30 13.15 -15.91
N LEU A 79 -6.46 12.63 -15.50
CA LEU A 79 -6.84 11.24 -15.76
C LEU A 79 -7.40 11.02 -17.17
N ARG A 80 -7.71 12.09 -17.92
CA ARG A 80 -8.15 11.98 -19.32
C ARG A 80 -7.01 11.61 -20.26
N ASP A 81 -5.78 12.03 -19.93
CA ASP A 81 -4.61 11.69 -20.71
C ASP A 81 -4.26 10.21 -20.55
N ALA A 82 -3.91 9.57 -21.67
CA ALA A 82 -3.77 8.12 -21.82
C ALA A 82 -3.06 7.44 -20.63
N ALA A 83 -3.66 6.34 -20.17
CA ALA A 83 -3.28 5.59 -18.98
C ALA A 83 -1.85 5.03 -18.98
N ASP A 84 -1.19 4.93 -20.15
CA ASP A 84 0.18 4.40 -20.27
C ASP A 84 1.00 5.16 -21.34
N SER A 85 1.14 6.46 -21.17
CA SER A 85 2.03 7.28 -21.98
C SER A 85 3.44 7.40 -21.36
N GLN A 86 4.35 8.07 -22.08
CA GLN A 86 5.70 8.40 -21.56
C GLN A 86 5.66 9.38 -20.39
N VAL A 87 4.57 10.14 -20.23
CA VAL A 87 4.42 11.19 -19.20
C VAL A 87 3.37 10.88 -18.16
N SER A 88 2.52 9.87 -18.38
CA SER A 88 1.41 9.50 -17.50
C SER A 88 1.26 7.98 -17.48
N LYS A 89 1.16 7.42 -16.28
CA LYS A 89 1.02 6.00 -16.00
C LYS A 89 -0.06 5.83 -14.94
N THR A 90 -1.07 5.01 -15.19
CA THR A 90 -2.23 4.85 -14.31
C THR A 90 -2.43 3.39 -13.92
N TYR A 91 -2.81 3.20 -12.65
CA TYR A 91 -3.13 1.90 -12.07
C TYR A 91 -4.34 2.02 -11.14
N THR A 92 -5.41 1.31 -11.45
CA THR A 92 -6.56 1.14 -10.56
C THR A 92 -6.31 -0.06 -9.67
N ILE A 93 -6.37 0.12 -8.35
CA ILE A 93 -6.24 -1.00 -7.41
C ILE A 93 -7.50 -1.87 -7.54
N PRO A 94 -7.37 -3.14 -7.97
CA PRO A 94 -8.49 -4.06 -8.06
C PRO A 94 -8.86 -4.57 -6.67
N ALA A 95 -10.10 -5.03 -6.49
CA ALA A 95 -10.43 -5.80 -5.28
C ALA A 95 -9.92 -7.23 -5.44
N SER A 96 -9.17 -7.69 -4.46
CA SER A 96 -8.79 -9.09 -4.31
C SER A 96 -9.24 -9.62 -2.95
N ASP A 97 -9.17 -10.92 -2.76
CA ASP A 97 -9.47 -11.54 -1.47
C ASP A 97 -8.44 -11.14 -0.39
N SER A 98 -7.19 -10.87 -0.80
CA SER A 98 -6.11 -10.41 0.08
C SER A 98 -6.18 -8.92 0.39
N VAL A 99 -6.62 -8.11 -0.58
CA VAL A 99 -6.67 -6.65 -0.50
C VAL A 99 -8.06 -6.18 -0.95
N PRO A 100 -9.08 -6.30 -0.07
CA PRO A 100 -10.41 -5.79 -0.36
C PRO A 100 -10.43 -4.26 -0.31
N PHE A 101 -11.42 -3.63 -0.96
CA PHE A 101 -11.58 -2.18 -0.86
C PHE A 101 -11.80 -1.73 0.58
N PRO A 102 -11.12 -0.66 1.03
CA PRO A 102 -11.28 -0.14 2.37
C PRO A 102 -12.68 0.42 2.56
N THR A 103 -13.25 0.17 3.73
CA THR A 103 -14.53 0.74 4.16
C THR A 103 -14.32 2.13 4.73
N LEU A 104 -15.27 3.04 4.48
CA LEU A 104 -15.28 4.37 5.09
C LEU A 104 -16.11 4.37 6.38
N PRO A 105 -15.72 5.17 7.40
CA PRO A 105 -14.57 6.08 7.42
C PRO A 105 -13.22 5.35 7.54
N ILE A 106 -12.17 5.92 6.96
CA ILE A 106 -10.79 5.40 7.05
C ILE A 106 -9.82 6.48 7.51
N THR A 107 -8.95 6.16 8.46
CA THR A 107 -7.88 7.06 8.92
C THR A 107 -6.69 7.02 7.95
N PHE A 108 -5.90 8.09 7.89
CA PHE A 108 -4.72 8.15 7.02
C PHE A 108 -3.68 7.05 7.33
N PRO A 109 -3.40 6.70 8.60
CA PRO A 109 -2.53 5.56 8.90
C PRO A 109 -3.07 4.23 8.33
N ASN A 110 -4.37 3.97 8.45
CA ASN A 110 -4.97 2.75 7.90
C ASN A 110 -4.99 2.76 6.37
N LEU A 111 -5.17 3.93 5.76
CA LEU A 111 -5.05 4.09 4.31
C LEU A 111 -3.62 3.80 3.84
N ALA A 112 -2.60 4.27 4.58
CA ALA A 112 -1.21 3.99 4.26
C ALA A 112 -0.90 2.49 4.34
N LEU A 113 -1.39 1.80 5.38
CA LEU A 113 -1.29 0.33 5.48
C LEU A 113 -1.97 -0.37 4.32
N TYR A 114 -3.14 0.11 3.88
CA TYR A 114 -3.83 -0.42 2.71
C TYR A 114 -3.02 -0.21 1.41
N MET A 115 -2.44 0.98 1.21
CA MET A 115 -1.55 1.25 0.07
C MET A 115 -0.32 0.34 0.07
N GLN A 116 0.28 0.12 1.25
CA GLN A 116 1.41 -0.79 1.41
C GLN A 116 1.01 -2.23 1.07
N ALA A 117 -0.12 -2.72 1.59
CA ALA A 117 -0.62 -4.06 1.30
C ALA A 117 -0.89 -4.27 -0.20
N ALA A 118 -1.46 -3.26 -0.88
CA ALA A 118 -1.67 -3.30 -2.33
C ALA A 118 -0.35 -3.38 -3.12
N LEU A 119 0.69 -2.65 -2.68
CA LEU A 119 2.01 -2.73 -3.28
C LEU A 119 2.68 -4.08 -3.03
N GLU A 120 2.61 -4.60 -1.82
CA GLU A 120 3.13 -5.93 -1.47
C GLU A 120 2.45 -7.02 -2.28
N GLU A 121 1.13 -6.94 -2.47
CA GLU A 121 0.40 -7.86 -3.34
C GLU A 121 0.91 -7.78 -4.78
N SER A 122 1.05 -6.58 -5.34
CA SER A 122 1.62 -6.38 -6.68
C SER A 122 3.00 -7.04 -6.84
N ARG A 123 3.86 -6.91 -5.82
CA ARG A 123 5.20 -7.52 -5.80
C ARG A 123 5.17 -9.04 -5.81
N ARG A 124 4.18 -9.67 -5.18
CA ARG A 124 4.05 -11.15 -5.18
C ARG A 124 3.81 -11.71 -6.58
N TYR A 125 3.21 -10.93 -7.48
CA TYR A 125 2.93 -11.34 -8.86
C TYR A 125 4.02 -10.93 -9.86
N LEU A 126 5.17 -10.40 -9.42
CA LEU A 126 6.26 -9.96 -10.34
C LEU A 126 6.77 -11.05 -11.29
N HIS A 127 6.69 -12.31 -10.88
CA HIS A 127 7.12 -13.46 -11.68
C HIS A 127 5.98 -14.10 -12.47
N ASP A 128 4.75 -13.59 -12.34
CA ASP A 128 3.59 -14.05 -13.09
C ASP A 128 3.35 -13.14 -14.30
N SER A 129 3.94 -13.51 -15.43
CA SER A 129 3.93 -12.73 -16.67
C SER A 129 2.54 -12.43 -17.23
N HIS A 130 1.49 -13.17 -16.82
CA HIS A 130 0.12 -12.98 -17.29
C HIS A 130 -0.76 -12.19 -16.32
N SER A 131 -0.22 -11.80 -15.16
CA SER A 131 -0.97 -11.11 -14.13
C SER A 131 -0.88 -9.59 -14.30
N ASP A 132 -2.04 -8.94 -14.43
CA ASP A 132 -2.18 -7.47 -14.40
C ASP A 132 -1.72 -6.88 -13.06
N TYR A 133 -1.70 -7.68 -11.99
CA TYR A 133 -1.35 -7.24 -10.63
C TYR A 133 0.12 -6.81 -10.51
N GLN A 134 1.03 -7.31 -11.35
CA GLN A 134 2.45 -6.91 -11.30
C GLN A 134 2.70 -5.48 -11.81
N LYS A 135 1.70 -4.87 -12.47
CA LYS A 135 1.84 -3.60 -13.17
C LYS A 135 2.26 -2.47 -12.22
N LEU A 136 1.67 -2.40 -11.03
CA LEU A 136 2.00 -1.37 -10.04
C LEU A 136 3.46 -1.43 -9.60
N ALA A 137 3.98 -2.60 -9.25
CA ALA A 137 5.37 -2.78 -8.87
C ALA A 137 6.32 -2.36 -10.00
N LYS A 138 6.06 -2.77 -11.25
CA LYS A 138 6.84 -2.35 -12.43
C LYS A 138 6.79 -0.84 -12.66
N MET A 139 5.64 -0.21 -12.47
CA MET A 139 5.47 1.23 -12.58
C MET A 139 6.33 1.97 -11.56
N ILE A 140 6.32 1.54 -10.31
CA ILE A 140 7.14 2.15 -9.26
C ILE A 140 8.62 2.04 -9.58
N THR A 141 9.12 0.86 -9.98
CA THR A 141 10.51 0.69 -10.41
C THR A 141 10.86 1.58 -11.60
N THR A 142 9.93 1.80 -12.53
CA THR A 142 10.15 2.67 -13.70
C THR A 142 10.14 4.16 -13.32
N CYS A 143 9.28 4.56 -12.40
CA CYS A 143 9.07 5.96 -12.01
C CYS A 143 10.07 6.42 -10.94
N TYR A 144 10.58 5.50 -10.14
CA TYR A 144 11.47 5.76 -9.01
C TYR A 144 12.60 4.71 -8.97
N PRO A 145 13.53 4.72 -9.95
CA PRO A 145 14.58 3.71 -10.05
C PRO A 145 15.65 3.82 -8.96
N ASP A 146 15.92 5.04 -8.46
CA ASP A 146 16.93 5.29 -7.43
C ASP A 146 16.42 4.97 -6.01
N GLU A 147 15.10 4.81 -5.86
CA GLU A 147 14.47 4.30 -4.64
C GLU A 147 14.55 2.77 -4.71
N ASP A 148 15.75 2.22 -4.58
CA ASP A 148 15.98 0.78 -4.47
C ASP A 148 15.30 0.27 -3.19
N ILE A 149 14.01 -0.02 -3.30
CA ILE A 149 13.25 -0.76 -2.30
C ILE A 149 13.66 -2.22 -2.47
N THR A 150 14.90 -2.52 -2.06
CA THR A 150 15.28 -3.89 -1.75
C THR A 150 14.24 -4.37 -0.77
N PRO A 151 13.43 -5.40 -1.10
CA PRO A 151 12.54 -5.96 -0.12
C PRO A 151 13.44 -6.57 0.93
N GLU A 152 13.65 -5.85 2.05
CA GLU A 152 14.08 -6.49 3.29
C GLU A 152 13.17 -7.70 3.44
N PRO A 153 13.72 -8.94 3.38
CA PRO A 153 12.90 -10.12 3.51
C PRO A 153 12.21 -9.97 4.85
N SER A 154 10.88 -9.88 4.80
CA SER A 154 10.07 -9.88 6.00
C SER A 154 10.34 -11.18 6.73
N GLU A 155 11.27 -11.14 7.69
CA GLU A 155 11.57 -12.18 8.65
C GLU A 155 10.35 -12.35 9.57
N ARG A 156 9.29 -12.94 9.01
CA ARG A 156 8.18 -13.49 9.76
C ARG A 156 7.89 -14.88 9.23
N ARG A 157 8.79 -15.82 9.54
CA ARG A 157 8.50 -17.25 9.61
C ARG A 157 9.62 -18.00 10.34
N GLY A 158 9.36 -18.42 11.59
CA GLY A 158 9.93 -19.67 12.10
C GLY A 158 10.85 -19.65 13.32
N LEU A 159 10.48 -19.00 14.43
CA LEU A 159 11.13 -19.24 15.74
C LEU A 159 10.68 -20.53 16.43
N PHE A 160 10.46 -21.61 15.67
CA PHE A 160 10.19 -22.95 16.21
C PHE A 160 10.72 -24.04 15.27
N LYS A 161 12.00 -24.42 15.41
CA LYS A 161 12.41 -25.84 15.58
C LYS A 161 13.91 -26.04 15.45
N ARG A 162 14.42 -26.72 16.49
CA ARG A 162 15.50 -27.72 16.49
C ARG A 162 16.92 -27.22 16.28
N VAL A 163 17.48 -26.88 17.44
CA VAL A 163 18.78 -27.37 17.91
C VAL A 163 19.03 -28.82 17.46
N MET A 164 19.96 -28.97 16.52
CA MET A 164 20.85 -30.12 16.32
C MET A 164 22.25 -29.47 16.50
N GLY A 165 22.93 -29.62 17.63
CA GLY A 165 23.46 -30.89 18.10
C GLY A 165 24.80 -31.20 17.43
N PHE A 166 25.77 -30.26 17.50
CA PHE A 166 27.15 -30.53 17.10
C PHE A 166 28.09 -30.28 18.28
N SER A 167 28.56 -31.38 18.88
CA SER A 167 29.53 -31.39 19.96
C SER A 167 30.95 -31.35 19.40
N SER A 168 31.82 -30.47 19.89
CA SER A 168 33.22 -30.84 20.13
C SER A 168 33.93 -29.87 21.10
N LYS A 169 34.25 -30.45 22.26
CA LYS A 169 35.34 -30.17 23.22
C LYS A 169 35.26 -28.98 24.21
N PRO A 170 35.58 -29.24 25.50
CA PRO A 170 35.53 -28.23 26.56
C PRO A 170 36.91 -27.59 26.79
N GLN A 171 36.92 -26.29 27.05
CA GLN A 171 38.05 -25.65 27.72
C GLN A 171 37.51 -24.84 28.91
N LYS A 172 37.77 -25.38 30.11
CA LYS A 172 37.51 -24.74 31.41
C LYS A 172 38.62 -23.76 31.75
N ARG A 173 38.24 -22.79 32.62
CA ARG A 173 38.99 -21.75 33.34
C ARG A 173 38.91 -20.39 32.64
N GLY A 174 38.37 -19.34 33.24
CA GLY A 174 37.84 -19.10 34.58
C GLY A 174 37.60 -17.59 34.70
N GLY A 175 36.57 -17.18 35.42
CA GLY A 175 36.24 -15.76 35.63
C GLY A 175 34.83 -15.61 36.18
N ASN A 176 34.77 -15.42 37.49
CA ASN A 176 33.57 -15.24 38.29
C ASN A 176 32.83 -13.95 37.91
N GLU A 177 31.52 -13.98 38.11
CA GLU A 177 30.69 -12.90 38.66
C GLU A 177 30.81 -11.53 38.00
N ASP A 178 29.81 -11.20 37.15
CA ASP A 178 28.99 -10.02 37.43
C ASP A 178 27.61 -10.19 36.77
N THR A 179 26.72 -10.70 37.59
CA THR A 179 25.27 -10.63 37.43
C THR A 179 24.84 -9.23 37.83
N TYR A 180 24.43 -8.40 36.88
CA TYR A 180 23.55 -7.24 37.12
C TYR A 180 22.62 -7.14 35.91
N GLU A 181 21.44 -7.71 36.00
CA GLU A 181 20.22 -7.13 36.60
C GLU A 181 19.60 -6.06 35.70
N LEU A 182 18.42 -6.42 35.19
CA LEU A 182 17.47 -5.59 34.49
C LEU A 182 17.20 -4.31 35.25
N VAL A 183 17.56 -3.16 34.69
CA VAL A 183 16.86 -1.90 34.99
C VAL A 183 16.70 -1.11 33.69
N THR A 184 15.48 -1.05 33.20
CA THR A 184 15.02 -0.01 32.27
C THR A 184 14.68 1.25 33.07
N PRO A 185 15.43 2.35 32.96
CA PRO A 185 14.93 3.61 33.48
C PRO A 185 14.02 4.25 32.42
N PHE A 186 12.73 3.94 32.50
CA PHE A 186 11.70 4.88 32.05
C PHE A 186 11.79 6.11 32.94
N VAL A 187 12.04 7.27 32.36
CA VAL A 187 11.87 8.56 33.02
C VAL A 187 10.60 9.19 32.45
N PRO A 188 9.48 9.22 33.21
CA PRO A 188 8.41 10.14 32.92
C PRO A 188 8.83 11.53 33.42
N ASP A 189 9.16 12.43 32.50
CA ASP A 189 9.37 13.84 32.86
C ASP A 189 8.00 14.48 33.12
N GLU A 190 7.77 14.75 34.41
CA GLU A 190 6.73 15.61 34.94
C GLU A 190 7.10 17.08 34.65
N TRP A 191 6.60 17.62 33.55
CA TRP A 191 6.40 19.06 33.42
C TRP A 191 4.90 19.32 33.37
N GLY A 192 4.41 19.85 34.49
CA GLY A 192 3.04 20.32 34.67
C GLY A 192 2.73 21.62 33.94
#